data_AF-A0AAW2THL3-F1
#
_entry.id   AF-A0AAW2THL3-F1
#
_cell.length_a   1.000
_cell.length_b   1.000
_cell.length_c   1.000
_cell.angle_alpha   90.00
_cell.angle_beta   90.00
_cell.angle_gamma   90.00
#
_symmetry.space_group_name_H-M   'P 1'
#
loop_
_entity.id
_entity.type
_entity.pdbx_description
1 polymer ?
#
loop_
_entity_poly.entity_id
_entity_poly.type
_entity_poly.pdbx_seq_one_letter_code
_entity_poly.pdbx_strand_id
1 'polypeptide(L)'
;MINLLKSAIVFSSNVTESSQVELAGILGVTVVPKHDKYLGLPTTAGRSKKELFDGIKDRMWHKLLSWLAKKLSQAGRVVLLKVVLQMISIFAMSCFRLPDTFLNELEGMIAVFFWNGGNAPKIHWRTWSKICKPKKGGLGFRRLRECNLAMQCKIGLADCSGT
;
A
#
# COMPACT_ATOMS: atom_id res chain seq x y z
N MET A 1 -24.61 17.36 -2.68
CA MET A 1 -25.79 16.55 -2.30
C MET A 1 -25.27 15.25 -1.73
N ILE A 2 -25.46 15.00 -0.43
CA ILE A 2 -24.96 13.79 0.26
C ILE A 2 -26.07 12.75 0.22
N ASN A 3 -25.75 11.51 -0.17
CA ASN A 3 -26.71 10.41 -0.20
C ASN A 3 -26.76 9.74 1.19
N LEU A 4 -27.83 9.98 1.93
CA LEU A 4 -28.00 9.50 3.31
C LEU A 4 -28.11 7.97 3.40
N LEU A 5 -28.58 7.29 2.35
CA LEU A 5 -28.64 5.82 2.29
C LEU A 5 -27.27 5.16 2.10
N LYS A 6 -26.29 5.91 1.58
CA LYS A 6 -24.89 5.47 1.41
C LYS A 6 -23.94 6.04 2.45
N SER A 7 -24.41 7.01 3.23
CA SER A 7 -23.61 7.64 4.28
C SER A 7 -23.78 6.83 5.55
N ALA A 8 -22.71 6.70 6.32
CA ALA A 8 -22.71 6.01 7.60
C ALA A 8 -21.88 6.84 8.59
N ILE A 9 -22.17 6.71 9.88
CA ILE A 9 -21.45 7.42 10.93
C ILE A 9 -20.79 6.43 11.89
N VAL A 10 -19.57 6.78 12.31
CA VAL A 10 -18.77 6.01 13.27
C VAL A 10 -18.42 6.96 14.41
N PHE A 11 -18.81 6.60 15.62
CA PHE A 11 -18.47 7.36 16.82
C PHE A 11 -17.20 6.80 17.48
N SER A 12 -16.46 7.67 18.19
CA SER A 12 -15.32 7.21 18.99
C SER A 12 -15.80 6.51 20.27
N SER A 13 -14.94 5.67 20.85
CA SER A 13 -15.23 4.94 22.10
C SER A 13 -15.57 5.82 23.30
N ASN A 14 -15.32 7.14 23.22
CA ASN A 14 -15.58 8.10 24.28
C ASN A 14 -17.01 8.70 24.23
N VAL A 15 -17.86 8.29 23.28
CA VAL A 15 -19.23 8.82 23.15
C VAL A 15 -20.23 7.84 23.77
N THR A 16 -21.05 8.32 24.70
CA THR A 16 -22.15 7.58 25.33
C THR A 16 -23.21 7.16 24.30
N GLU A 17 -23.75 5.95 24.43
CA GLU A 17 -24.76 5.39 23.49
C GLU A 17 -25.97 6.30 23.31
N SER A 18 -26.40 7.00 24.37
CA SER A 18 -27.49 7.98 24.32
C SER A 18 -27.24 9.09 23.30
N SER A 19 -26.03 9.66 23.31
CA SER A 19 -25.61 10.72 22.40
C SER A 19 -25.39 10.21 20.97
N GLN A 20 -25.00 8.93 20.80
CA GLN A 20 -24.83 8.32 19.48
C GLN A 20 -26.18 8.18 18.76
N VAL A 21 -27.21 7.74 19.47
CA VAL A 21 -28.57 7.58 18.93
C VAL A 21 -29.18 8.93 18.58
N GLU A 22 -29.01 9.94 19.45
CA GLU A 22 -29.49 11.30 19.20
C GLU A 22 -28.83 11.91 17.95
N LEU A 23 -27.50 11.85 17.86
CA LEU A 23 -26.76 12.39 16.71
C LEU A 23 -27.07 11.63 15.42
N ALA A 24 -27.29 10.32 15.48
CA ALA A 24 -27.70 9.53 14.32
C ALA A 24 -29.11 9.89 13.85
N GLY A 25 -30.03 10.16 14.79
CA GLY A 25 -31.39 10.61 14.51
C GLY A 25 -31.43 11.98 13.85
N ILE A 26 -30.61 12.93 14.33
CA ILE A 26 -30.50 14.28 13.73
C ILE A 26 -29.95 14.19 12.31
N LEU A 27 -28.96 13.33 12.07
CA LEU A 27 -28.27 13.23 10.78
C LEU A 27 -29.00 12.31 9.78
N GLY A 28 -29.93 11.47 10.23
CA GLY A 28 -30.68 10.54 9.37
C GLY A 28 -29.80 9.44 8.76
N VAL A 29 -28.74 9.04 9.46
CA VAL A 29 -27.67 8.16 8.98
C VAL A 29 -27.54 6.94 9.88
N THR A 30 -27.26 5.77 9.30
CA THR A 30 -27.04 4.54 10.07
C THR A 30 -25.72 4.58 10.85
N VAL A 31 -25.78 4.20 12.13
CA VAL A 31 -24.59 4.01 12.96
C VAL A 31 -23.98 2.67 12.61
N VAL A 32 -22.74 2.70 12.15
CA VAL A 32 -21.99 1.48 11.83
C VAL A 32 -20.83 1.36 12.81
N PRO A 33 -20.60 0.20 13.44
CA PRO A 33 -19.53 0.03 14.43
C PRO A 33 -18.13 0.24 13.85
N LYS A 34 -17.97 0.06 12.53
CA LYS A 34 -16.72 0.31 11.81
C LYS A 34 -17.02 0.61 10.35
N HIS A 35 -16.37 1.63 9.79
CA HIS A 35 -16.31 1.72 8.33
C HIS A 35 -15.39 0.62 7.82
N ASP A 36 -15.99 -0.40 7.22
CA ASP A 36 -15.26 -1.61 6.85
C ASP A 36 -14.14 -1.31 5.85
N LYS A 37 -14.40 -0.56 4.77
CA LYS A 37 -13.38 -0.15 3.78
C LYS A 37 -13.82 1.08 2.99
N TYR A 38 -12.94 2.07 2.85
CA TYR A 38 -13.05 3.14 1.84
C TYR A 38 -11.96 2.96 0.77
N LEU A 39 -12.34 2.89 -0.51
CA LEU A 39 -11.42 2.61 -1.64
C LEU A 39 -10.57 1.33 -1.46
N GLY A 40 -11.10 0.35 -0.73
CA GLY A 40 -10.41 -0.91 -0.42
C GLY A 40 -9.34 -0.79 0.68
N LEU A 41 -9.33 0.31 1.43
CA LEU A 41 -8.48 0.54 2.61
C LEU A 41 -9.38 0.69 3.85
N PRO A 42 -9.13 0.01 4.98
CA PRO A 42 -9.81 0.28 6.25
C PRO A 42 -9.70 1.75 6.63
N THR A 43 -10.85 2.36 6.89
CA THR A 43 -11.00 3.80 7.19
C THR A 43 -10.47 4.16 8.59
N THR A 44 -10.25 3.18 9.46
CA THR A 44 -9.71 3.37 10.82
C THR A 44 -8.33 2.73 10.97
N ALA A 45 -7.29 3.55 11.12
CA ALA A 45 -5.90 3.14 11.25
C ALA A 45 -5.51 2.77 12.70
N GLY A 46 -6.29 1.90 13.36
CA GLY A 46 -6.02 1.36 14.70
C GLY A 46 -5.11 0.12 14.72
N ARG A 47 -5.37 -0.85 15.61
CA ARG A 47 -4.66 -2.16 15.72
C ARG A 47 -4.56 -2.94 14.38
N SER A 48 -5.37 -2.61 13.38
CA SER A 48 -5.40 -3.24 12.04
C SER A 48 -4.39 -2.68 11.03
N LYS A 49 -3.43 -1.83 11.42
CA LYS A 49 -2.37 -1.38 10.48
C LYS A 49 -1.63 -2.56 9.86
N LYS A 50 -1.35 -3.62 10.63
CA LYS A 50 -0.73 -4.85 10.11
C LYS A 50 -1.64 -5.56 9.09
N GLU A 51 -2.91 -5.78 9.43
CA GLU A 51 -3.89 -6.41 8.52
C GLU A 51 -4.12 -5.60 7.23
N LEU A 52 -4.12 -4.26 7.33
CA LEU A 52 -4.16 -3.36 6.18
C LEU A 52 -2.95 -3.62 5.27
N PHE A 53 -1.75 -3.64 5.85
CA PHE A 53 -0.51 -3.88 5.12
C PHE A 53 -0.45 -5.29 4.54
N ASP A 54 -0.92 -6.30 5.26
CA ASP A 54 -1.05 -7.68 4.79
C ASP A 54 -2.01 -7.76 3.60
N GLY A 55 -3.17 -7.09 3.68
CA GLY A 55 -4.10 -7.01 2.56
C GLY A 55 -3.56 -6.25 1.34
N ILE A 56 -2.59 -5.35 1.51
CA ILE A 56 -1.86 -4.72 0.39
C ILE A 56 -0.84 -5.70 -0.20
N LYS A 57 -0.10 -6.43 0.65
CA LYS A 57 0.85 -7.47 0.24
C LYS A 57 0.18 -8.57 -0.58
N ASP A 58 -0.95 -9.09 -0.12
CA ASP A 58 -1.66 -10.16 -0.82
C ASP A 58 -2.18 -9.71 -2.18
N ARG A 59 -2.76 -8.51 -2.26
CA ARG A 59 -3.22 -7.93 -3.53
C ARG A 59 -2.07 -7.74 -4.52
N MET A 60 -0.91 -7.28 -4.03
CA MET A 60 0.30 -7.19 -4.85
C MET A 60 0.76 -8.56 -5.34
N TRP A 61 0.84 -9.54 -4.43
CA TRP A 61 1.31 -10.88 -4.76
C TRP A 61 0.41 -11.53 -5.79
N HIS A 62 -0.92 -11.43 -5.64
CA HIS A 62 -1.88 -11.92 -6.63
C HIS A 62 -1.72 -11.25 -7.99
N LYS A 63 -1.49 -9.92 -8.06
CA LYS A 63 -1.22 -9.24 -9.33
C LYS A 63 0.07 -9.73 -9.99
N LEU A 64 1.14 -9.89 -9.20
CA LEU A 64 2.41 -10.41 -9.67
C LEU A 64 2.25 -11.85 -10.22
N LEU A 65 1.61 -12.75 -9.46
CA LEU A 65 1.33 -14.12 -9.89
C LEU A 65 0.46 -14.18 -11.16
N SER A 66 -0.60 -13.35 -11.23
CA SER A 66 -1.47 -13.27 -12.41
C SER A 66 -0.70 -12.87 -13.66
N TRP A 67 0.29 -11.98 -13.53
CA TRP A 67 1.16 -11.63 -14.64
C TRP A 67 2.22 -12.68 -14.96
N LEU A 68 2.70 -13.44 -13.98
CA LEU A 68 3.60 -14.58 -14.22
C LEU A 68 2.96 -15.68 -15.06
N ALA A 69 1.66 -15.92 -14.89
CA ALA A 69 0.91 -16.86 -15.73
C ALA A 69 1.04 -16.54 -17.23
N LYS A 70 1.36 -15.29 -17.59
CA LYS A 70 1.56 -14.84 -18.98
C LYS A 70 2.98 -15.07 -19.53
N LYS A 71 3.83 -15.84 -18.85
CA LYS A 71 5.22 -16.19 -19.25
C LYS A 71 6.05 -14.97 -19.74
N LEU A 72 6.35 -14.04 -18.84
CA LEU A 72 7.21 -12.89 -19.15
C LEU A 72 8.69 -13.27 -19.29
N SER A 73 9.35 -12.66 -20.29
CA SER A 73 10.81 -12.64 -20.41
C SER A 73 11.46 -11.89 -19.24
N GLN A 74 12.77 -12.10 -18.99
CA GLN A 74 13.47 -11.44 -17.88
C GLN A 74 13.42 -9.90 -18.00
N ALA A 75 13.57 -9.37 -19.20
CA ALA A 75 13.42 -7.95 -19.47
C ALA A 75 11.99 -7.45 -19.21
N GLY A 76 10.97 -8.23 -19.61
CA GLY A 76 9.57 -7.93 -19.33
C GLY A 76 9.27 -7.88 -17.83
N ARG A 77 9.87 -8.79 -17.04
CA ARG A 77 9.75 -8.78 -15.57
C ARG A 77 10.37 -7.53 -14.95
N VAL A 78 11.51 -7.07 -15.46
CA VAL A 78 12.13 -5.81 -14.99
C VAL A 78 11.19 -4.63 -15.20
N VAL A 79 10.63 -4.50 -16.41
CA VAL A 79 9.72 -3.39 -16.74
C VAL A 79 8.46 -3.47 -15.88
N LEU A 80 7.86 -4.64 -15.77
CA LEU A 80 6.67 -4.87 -14.96
C LEU A 80 6.91 -4.48 -13.50
N LEU A 81 8.00 -4.98 -12.89
CA LEU A 81 8.36 -4.63 -11.52
C LEU A 81 8.54 -3.12 -11.34
N LYS A 82 9.17 -2.41 -12.29
CA LYS A 82 9.31 -0.95 -12.21
C LYS A 82 7.96 -0.25 -12.16
N VAL A 83 7.03 -0.62 -13.04
CA VAL A 83 5.68 -0.01 -13.09
C VAL A 83 4.90 -0.30 -11.81
N VAL A 84 4.93 -1.55 -11.36
CA VAL A 84 4.19 -2.00 -10.18
C VAL A 84 4.72 -1.30 -8.94
N LEU A 85 6.04 -1.30 -8.76
CA LEU A 85 6.67 -0.63 -7.63
C LEU A 85 6.38 0.86 -7.59
N GLN A 86 6.38 1.50 -8.75
CA GLN A 86 6.03 2.91 -8.87
C GLN A 86 4.58 3.15 -8.44
N MET A 87 3.63 2.33 -8.92
CA MET A 87 2.22 2.45 -8.55
C MET A 87 1.99 2.26 -7.04
N ILE A 88 2.62 1.25 -6.44
CA ILE A 88 2.52 0.99 -5.00
C ILE A 88 3.13 2.13 -4.20
N SER A 89 4.30 2.60 -4.62
CA SER A 89 4.96 3.74 -3.97
C SER A 89 4.05 4.96 -4.00
N ILE A 90 3.44 5.27 -5.14
CA ILE A 90 2.52 6.40 -5.25
C ILE A 90 1.29 6.19 -4.37
N PHE A 91 0.62 5.04 -4.48
CA PHE A 91 -0.64 4.79 -3.78
C PHE A 91 -0.45 4.68 -2.26
N ALA A 92 0.40 3.76 -1.80
CA ALA A 92 0.56 3.47 -0.39
C ALA A 92 1.22 4.63 0.37
N MET A 93 2.15 5.36 -0.26
CA MET A 93 2.87 6.48 0.38
C MET A 93 2.08 7.80 0.30
N SER A 94 1.08 7.92 -0.59
CA SER A 94 0.15 9.06 -0.59
C SER A 94 -0.83 9.04 0.58
N CYS A 95 -1.14 7.85 1.11
CA CYS A 95 -2.12 7.71 2.18
C CYS A 95 -1.47 7.56 3.57
N PHE A 96 -0.31 6.90 3.68
CA PHE A 96 0.31 6.57 4.97
C PHE A 96 1.84 6.55 4.94
N ARG A 97 2.46 6.90 6.06
CA ARG A 97 3.88 6.59 6.32
C ARG A 97 4.05 5.09 6.53
N LEU A 98 4.64 4.42 5.55
CA LEU A 98 4.86 2.97 5.61
C LEU A 98 6.00 2.62 6.58
N PRO A 99 5.84 1.58 7.43
CA PRO A 99 6.93 1.07 8.26
C PRO A 99 8.07 0.48 7.42
N ASP A 100 9.30 0.65 7.89
CA ASP A 100 10.48 0.09 7.25
C ASP A 100 10.46 -1.44 7.13
N THR A 101 9.87 -2.13 8.12
CA THR A 101 9.70 -3.58 8.11
C THR A 101 8.85 -4.04 6.93
N PHE A 102 7.74 -3.35 6.68
CA PHE A 102 6.85 -3.61 5.56
C PHE A 102 7.53 -3.42 4.20
N LEU A 103 8.33 -2.36 4.07
CA LEU A 103 9.09 -2.09 2.84
C LEU A 103 10.13 -3.19 2.58
N ASN A 104 10.81 -3.66 3.61
CA ASN A 104 11.78 -4.76 3.48
C ASN A 104 11.11 -6.08 3.09
N GLU A 105 9.94 -6.39 3.67
CA GLU A 105 9.16 -7.57 3.28
C GLU A 105 8.73 -7.51 1.81
N LEU A 106 8.25 -6.35 1.35
CA LEU A 106 7.91 -6.13 -0.06
C LEU A 106 9.12 -6.32 -0.97
N GLU A 107 10.28 -5.72 -0.64
CA GLU A 107 11.54 -5.91 -1.37
C GLU A 107 11.95 -7.40 -1.45
N GLY A 108 11.72 -8.17 -0.39
CA GLY A 108 11.89 -9.62 -0.39
C GLY A 108 10.98 -10.34 -1.38
N MET A 109 9.68 -10.05 -1.37
CA MET A 109 8.70 -10.64 -2.31
C MET A 109 9.05 -10.32 -3.77
N ILE A 110 9.49 -9.09 -4.04
CA ILE A 110 9.92 -8.66 -5.37
C ILE A 110 11.18 -9.40 -5.81
N ALA A 111 12.15 -9.59 -4.91
CA ALA A 111 13.36 -10.33 -5.21
C ALA A 111 13.02 -11.79 -5.57
N VAL A 112 12.15 -12.44 -4.79
CA VAL A 112 11.65 -13.79 -5.08
C VAL A 112 10.96 -13.83 -6.44
N PHE A 113 10.09 -12.86 -6.74
CA PHE A 113 9.43 -12.76 -8.04
C PHE A 113 10.42 -12.58 -9.20
N PHE A 114 11.41 -11.71 -9.04
CA PHE A 114 12.40 -11.40 -10.07
C PHE A 114 13.24 -12.62 -10.45
N TRP A 115 13.69 -13.39 -9.45
CA TRP A 115 14.53 -14.55 -9.65
C TRP A 115 13.73 -15.81 -10.00
N ASN A 116 12.68 -16.12 -9.24
CA ASN A 116 11.99 -17.40 -9.35
C ASN A 116 10.84 -17.34 -10.36
N GLY A 117 10.27 -16.15 -10.59
CA GLY A 117 9.10 -15.98 -11.44
C GLY A 117 7.95 -16.91 -11.05
N GLY A 118 7.75 -17.15 -9.75
CA GLY A 118 6.67 -18.00 -9.22
C GLY A 118 6.82 -19.51 -9.45
N ASN A 119 7.93 -19.96 -10.04
CA ASN A 119 8.27 -21.39 -10.16
C ASN A 119 9.25 -21.82 -9.05
N ALA A 120 9.69 -23.08 -9.11
CA ALA A 120 10.70 -23.68 -8.23
C ALA A 120 11.87 -22.71 -7.92
N PRO A 121 12.43 -22.77 -6.69
CA PRO A 121 13.46 -21.84 -6.24
C PRO A 121 14.64 -21.83 -7.22
N LYS A 122 14.96 -20.63 -7.74
CA LYS A 122 16.12 -20.39 -8.59
C LYS A 122 17.21 -19.71 -7.77
N ILE A 123 18.45 -19.89 -8.20
CA ILE A 123 19.61 -19.28 -7.53
C ILE A 123 19.51 -17.75 -7.60
N HIS A 124 19.58 -17.11 -6.44
CA HIS A 124 19.66 -15.66 -6.31
C HIS A 124 21.11 -15.19 -6.54
N TRP A 125 21.47 -14.86 -7.78
CA TRP A 125 22.84 -14.50 -8.14
C TRP A 125 23.34 -13.20 -7.49
N ARG A 126 22.43 -12.31 -7.11
CA ARG A 126 22.74 -11.06 -6.40
C ARG A 126 21.63 -10.66 -5.44
N THR A 127 22.02 -10.04 -4.33
CA THR A 127 21.10 -9.39 -3.38
C THR A 127 20.31 -8.29 -4.06
N TRP A 128 19.03 -8.14 -3.70
CA TRP A 128 18.14 -7.09 -4.22
C TRP A 128 18.75 -5.68 -4.09
N SER A 129 19.39 -5.38 -2.96
CA SER A 129 20.06 -4.09 -2.73
C SER A 129 21.16 -3.77 -3.75
N LYS A 130 21.89 -4.78 -4.24
CA LYS A 130 22.91 -4.61 -5.29
C LYS A 130 22.26 -4.44 -6.67
N ILE A 131 21.10 -5.06 -6.90
CA ILE A 131 20.31 -4.92 -8.11
C ILE A 131 19.69 -3.52 -8.22
N CYS A 132 19.27 -2.92 -7.11
CA CYS A 132 18.73 -1.56 -7.08
C CYS A 132 19.77 -0.45 -7.34
N LYS A 133 21.07 -0.78 -7.41
CA LYS A 133 22.09 0.22 -7.75
C LYS A 133 21.87 0.81 -9.16
N PRO A 134 22.37 2.03 -9.42
CA PRO A 134 22.34 2.64 -10.76
C PRO A 134 22.97 1.73 -11.83
N LYS A 135 22.67 1.99 -13.11
CA LYS A 135 23.10 1.16 -14.26
C LYS A 135 24.61 0.91 -14.36
N LYS A 136 25.44 1.68 -13.63
CA LYS A 136 26.87 1.39 -13.39
C LYS A 136 27.07 0.24 -12.37
N GLY A 137 26.48 -0.92 -12.64
CA GLY A 137 26.63 -2.14 -11.80
C GLY A 137 25.35 -2.70 -11.17
N GLY A 138 24.19 -2.08 -11.40
CA GLY A 138 22.85 -2.58 -11.05
C GLY A 138 21.83 -2.38 -12.18
N LEU A 139 20.54 -2.64 -11.91
CA LEU A 139 19.42 -2.52 -12.85
C LEU A 139 18.66 -1.17 -12.74
N GLY A 140 19.10 -0.30 -11.82
CA GLY A 140 18.55 1.05 -11.63
C GLY A 140 17.11 1.04 -11.10
N PHE A 141 16.75 0.08 -10.24
CA PHE A 141 15.50 0.15 -9.48
C PHE A 141 15.66 1.13 -8.33
N ARG A 142 14.68 2.01 -8.11
CA ARG A 142 14.66 2.86 -6.90
C ARG A 142 14.29 2.00 -5.70
N ARG A 143 14.99 2.19 -4.57
CA ARG A 143 14.63 1.50 -3.32
C ARG A 143 13.30 2.02 -2.80
N LEU A 144 12.45 1.13 -2.30
CA LEU A 144 11.12 1.52 -1.82
C LEU A 144 11.21 2.50 -0.64
N ARG A 145 12.22 2.32 0.23
CA ARG A 145 12.52 3.26 1.32
C ARG A 145 12.82 4.68 0.83
N GLU A 146 13.62 4.82 -0.21
CA GLU A 146 13.99 6.14 -0.75
C GLU A 146 12.79 6.83 -1.40
N CYS A 147 11.96 6.06 -2.11
CA CYS A 147 10.69 6.56 -2.65
C CYS A 147 9.74 7.02 -1.51
N ASN A 148 9.66 6.27 -0.42
CA ASN A 148 8.82 6.60 0.74
C ASN A 148 9.22 7.92 1.38
N LEU A 149 10.52 8.10 1.63
CA LEU A 149 11.04 9.33 2.21
C LEU A 149 10.83 10.52 1.28
N ALA A 150 11.16 10.39 -0.01
CA ALA A 150 11.01 11.47 -0.98
C ALA A 150 9.54 11.92 -1.14
N MET A 151 8.60 10.97 -1.17
CA MET A 151 7.17 11.27 -1.27
C MET A 151 6.63 11.94 0.00
N GLN A 152 7.06 11.50 1.19
CA GLN A 152 6.70 12.18 2.44
C GLN A 152 7.24 13.60 2.50
N CYS A 153 8.49 13.84 2.09
CA CYS A 153 9.04 15.19 2.00
C CYS A 153 8.22 16.06 1.04
N LYS A 154 7.79 15.52 -0.10
CA LYS A 154 6.94 16.25 -1.06
C LYS A 154 5.58 16.62 -0.46
N ILE A 155 4.94 15.70 0.26
CA ILE A 155 3.64 15.96 0.91
C ILE A 155 3.82 17.01 2.02
N GLY A 156 4.82 16.85 2.90
CA GLY A 156 5.09 17.82 3.96
C GLY A 156 5.45 19.22 3.44
N LEU A 157 6.19 19.32 2.33
CA LEU A 157 6.46 20.61 1.68
C LEU A 157 5.21 21.25 1.07
N ALA A 158 4.28 20.45 0.55
CA ALA A 158 3.00 20.96 0.07
C ALA A 158 2.14 21.51 1.22
N ASP A 159 2.16 20.87 2.39
CA ASP A 159 1.47 21.37 3.59
C ASP A 159 2.12 22.65 4.14
N CYS A 160 3.45 22.76 4.09
CA CYS A 160 4.17 23.96 4.54
C CYS A 160 4.11 25.14 3.56
N SER A 161 3.71 24.93 2.31
CA SER A 161 3.53 26.00 1.30
C SER A 161 2.06 26.46 1.17
N GLY A 162 1.20 25.99 2.07
CA GLY A 162 -0.23 26.28 2.14
C GLY A 162 -0.65 27.27 3.26
N THR A 163 0.19 28.25 3.58
CA THR A 163 -0.21 29.54 4.19
C THR A 163 0.32 30.68 3.35
#